data_AF-A0A7Y2GEP8-F1
#
_entry.id   AF-A0A7Y2GEP8-F1
#
_cell.length_a   1.000
_cell.length_b   1.000
_cell.length_c   1.000
_cell.angle_alpha   90.00
_cell.angle_beta   90.00
_cell.angle_gamma   90.00
#
_symmetry.space_group_name_H-M   'P 1'
#
loop_
_entity.id
_entity.type
_entity.pdbx_description
1 polymer ?
#
loop_
_entity_poly.entity_id
_entity_poly.type
_entity_poly.pdbx_seq_one_letter_code
_entity_poly.pdbx_strand_id
1 'polypeptide(L)'
;MQAVLDGLRDDMRKAAENLEFEEAARLRDEVKRLEAVDLVIADDPMARQYAVEKAVEESQKASGRSTLGRGGMRGGTNRRKGRR
;
A
#
# COMPACT_ATOMS: atom_id res chain seq x y z
N MET A 1 -5.49 11.87 -13.71
CA MET A 1 -5.41 11.41 -12.31
C MET A 1 -4.49 12.28 -11.46
N GLN A 2 -3.39 12.80 -12.00
CA GLN A 2 -2.38 13.58 -11.25
C GLN A 2 -2.94 14.69 -10.35
N ALA A 3 -3.77 15.60 -10.87
CA ALA A 3 -4.32 16.71 -10.10
C ALA A 3 -5.17 16.27 -8.88
N VAL A 4 -5.84 15.12 -8.99
CA VAL A 4 -6.64 14.55 -7.89
C VAL A 4 -5.72 13.96 -6.81
N LEU A 5 -4.69 13.22 -7.23
CA LEU A 5 -3.70 12.65 -6.31
C LEU A 5 -2.95 13.75 -5.55
N ASP A 6 -2.58 14.82 -6.23
CA ASP A 6 -1.86 15.94 -5.61
C ASP A 6 -2.74 16.68 -4.60
N GLY A 7 -4.04 16.89 -4.91
CA GLY A 7 -5.00 17.44 -3.95
C GLY A 7 -5.15 16.58 -2.68
N LEU A 8 -5.31 15.26 -2.84
CA LEU A 8 -5.42 14.35 -1.69
C LEU A 8 -4.13 14.29 -0.84
N ARG A 9 -2.95 14.40 -1.48
CA ARG A 9 -1.66 14.49 -0.76
C ARG A 9 -1.54 15.79 0.03
N ASP A 10 -2.04 16.89 -0.51
CA ASP A 10 -2.08 18.18 0.20
C ASP A 10 -3.01 18.13 1.41
N ASP A 11 -4.19 17.55 1.26
CA ASP A 11 -5.15 17.42 2.36
C ASP A 11 -4.65 16.46 3.44
N MET A 12 -3.97 15.37 3.05
CA MET A 12 -3.28 14.48 4.00
C MET A 12 -2.21 15.22 4.82
N ARG A 13 -1.43 16.10 4.17
CA ARG A 13 -0.41 16.92 4.85
C ARG A 13 -1.05 17.90 5.83
N LYS A 14 -2.13 18.59 5.45
CA LYS A 14 -2.88 19.50 6.34
C LYS A 14 -3.47 18.76 7.55
N ALA A 15 -4.09 17.60 7.34
CA ALA A 15 -4.62 16.78 8.44
C ALA A 15 -3.51 16.35 9.40
N ALA A 16 -2.33 15.96 8.87
CA ALA A 16 -1.18 15.63 9.69
C ALA A 16 -0.63 16.84 10.48
N GLU A 17 -0.61 18.02 9.87
CA GLU A 17 -0.23 19.28 10.53
C GLU A 17 -1.19 19.62 11.69
N ASN A 18 -2.49 19.35 11.53
CA ASN A 18 -3.51 19.54 12.57
C ASN A 18 -3.56 18.43 13.62
N LEU A 19 -2.64 17.46 13.59
CA LEU A 19 -2.62 16.27 14.45
C LEU A 19 -3.84 15.32 14.27
N GLU A 20 -4.53 15.41 13.13
CA GLU A 20 -5.68 14.58 12.75
C GLU A 20 -5.22 13.27 12.08
N PHE A 21 -4.50 12.43 12.84
CA PHE A 21 -3.83 11.24 12.29
C PHE A 21 -4.77 10.16 11.76
N GLU A 22 -6.00 10.06 12.26
CA GLU A 22 -6.99 9.14 11.72
C GLU A 22 -7.38 9.51 10.29
N GLU A 23 -7.67 10.80 10.08
CA GLU A 23 -8.04 11.33 8.77
C GLU A 23 -6.86 11.26 7.81
N ALA A 24 -5.66 11.66 8.26
CA ALA A 24 -4.44 11.52 7.47
C ALA A 24 -4.17 10.05 7.09
N ALA A 25 -4.41 9.09 7.98
CA ALA A 25 -4.25 7.68 7.67
C ALA A 25 -5.26 7.19 6.62
N ARG A 26 -6.52 7.64 6.70
CA ARG A 26 -7.53 7.33 5.68
C ARG A 26 -7.16 7.91 4.32
N LEU A 27 -6.72 9.17 4.29
CA LEU A 27 -6.27 9.83 3.06
C LEU A 27 -5.05 9.14 2.45
N ARG A 28 -4.09 8.70 3.26
CA ARG A 28 -2.94 7.90 2.81
C ARG A 28 -3.37 6.63 2.10
N ASP A 29 -4.30 5.87 2.71
CA ASP A 29 -4.73 4.58 2.15
C ASP A 29 -5.50 4.77 0.85
N GLU A 30 -6.26 5.85 0.73
CA GLU A 30 -6.96 6.22 -0.50
C GLU A 30 -5.99 6.66 -1.62
N VAL A 31 -5.01 7.50 -1.31
CA VAL A 31 -3.95 7.88 -2.26
C VAL A 31 -3.23 6.63 -2.77
N LYS A 32 -2.83 5.74 -1.85
CA LYS A 32 -2.13 4.50 -2.20
C LYS A 32 -2.97 3.57 -3.09
N ARG A 33 -4.27 3.47 -2.81
CA ARG A 33 -5.21 2.70 -3.63
C ARG A 33 -5.30 3.27 -5.04
N LEU A 34 -5.47 4.59 -5.17
CA LEU A 34 -5.60 5.27 -6.46
C LEU A 34 -4.29 5.21 -7.27
N GLU A 35 -3.14 5.34 -6.63
CA GLU A 35 -1.83 5.14 -7.28
C GLU A 35 -1.67 3.73 -7.84
N ALA A 36 -2.09 2.70 -7.09
CA ALA A 36 -2.04 1.32 -7.56
C ALA A 36 -2.96 1.09 -8.77
N VAL A 37 -4.15 1.68 -8.76
CA VAL A 37 -5.08 1.64 -9.91
C VAL A 37 -4.49 2.35 -11.13
N ASP A 38 -3.94 3.56 -10.94
CA ASP A 38 -3.34 4.35 -12.02
C ASP A 38 -2.15 3.63 -12.64
N LEU A 39 -1.32 2.97 -11.83
CA LEU A 39 -0.20 2.16 -12.30
C LEU A 39 -0.66 0.99 -13.19
N VAL A 40 -1.73 0.28 -12.81
CA VAL A 40 -2.27 -0.82 -13.62
C VAL A 40 -2.85 -0.31 -14.93
N ILE A 41 -3.60 0.79 -14.91
CA ILE A 41 -4.19 1.38 -16.11
C ILE A 41 -3.10 1.93 -17.05
N ALA A 42 -2.03 2.50 -16.48
CA ALA A 42 -0.89 2.98 -17.25
C ALA A 42 -0.10 1.84 -17.93
N ASP A 43 0.00 0.67 -17.30
CA ASP A 43 0.64 -0.52 -17.86
C ASP A 43 -0.22 -1.17 -18.96
N ASP A 44 -1.51 -1.33 -18.70
CA ASP A 44 -2.49 -1.85 -19.68
C ASP A 44 -3.83 -1.10 -19.55
N PRO A 45 -4.16 -0.21 -20.51
CA PRO A 45 -5.44 0.50 -20.52
C PRO A 45 -6.66 -0.42 -20.63
N MET A 46 -6.49 -1.66 -21.11
CA MET A 46 -7.53 -2.69 -21.21
C MET A 46 -7.44 -3.72 -20.07
N ALA A 47 -6.70 -3.40 -19.00
CA ALA A 47 -6.56 -4.27 -17.84
C ALA A 47 -7.94 -4.71 -17.32
N ARG A 48 -8.08 -6.02 -17.11
CA ARG A 48 -9.31 -6.58 -16.55
C ARG A 48 -9.47 -6.15 -15.09
N GLN A 49 -10.72 -6.05 -14.65
CA GLN A 49 -11.09 -5.71 -13.28
C GLN A 49 -10.34 -6.54 -12.21
N TYR A 50 -10.12 -7.84 -12.47
CA TYR A 50 -9.32 -8.72 -11.60
C TYR A 50 -7.88 -8.23 -11.38
N ALA A 51 -7.22 -7.70 -12.41
CA ALA A 51 -5.85 -7.20 -12.31
C ALA A 51 -5.79 -5.93 -11.44
N VAL A 52 -6.77 -5.04 -11.59
CA VAL A 52 -6.92 -3.83 -10.78
C VAL A 52 -7.16 -4.19 -9.30
N GLU A 53 -8.09 -5.11 -9.04
CA GLU A 53 -8.40 -5.59 -7.68
C GLU A 53 -7.18 -6.24 -7.02
N LYS A 54 -6.46 -7.09 -7.76
CA LYS A 54 -5.23 -7.71 -7.28
C LYS A 54 -4.17 -6.67 -6.91
N ALA A 55 -3.96 -5.65 -7.73
CA ALA A 55 -2.99 -4.60 -7.43
C ALA A 55 -3.38 -3.77 -6.19
N VAL A 56 -4.67 -3.48 -6.02
CA VAL A 56 -5.19 -2.84 -4.81
C VAL A 56 -4.98 -3.71 -3.57
N GLU A 57 -5.23 -5.01 -3.65
CA GLU A 57 -5.01 -5.94 -2.54
C GLU A 57 -3.52 -6.07 -2.19
N GLU A 58 -2.64 -6.14 -3.19
CA GLU A 58 -1.20 -6.18 -3.00
C GLU A 58 -0.67 -4.90 -2.35
N SER A 59 -1.20 -3.73 -2.75
CA SER A 59 -0.81 -2.45 -2.15
C SER A 59 -1.19 -2.38 -0.67
N GLN A 60 -2.30 -2.97 -0.24
CA GLN A 60 -2.67 -3.07 1.18
C GLN A 60 -1.77 -4.04 1.95
N LYS A 61 -1.45 -5.20 1.37
CA LYS A 61 -0.62 -6.25 2.02
C LYS A 61 0.84 -5.86 2.18
N ALA A 62 1.38 -5.02 1.30
CA ALA A 62 2.77 -4.57 1.32
C ALA A 62 3.11 -3.58 2.46
N SER A 63 2.40 -3.64 3.60
CA SER A 63 2.79 -2.89 4.81
C SER A 63 4.25 -3.25 5.13
N GLY A 64 5.15 -2.27 5.02
CA GLY A 64 6.60 -2.44 5.07
C GLY A 64 7.16 -2.99 6.39
N ARG A 65 6.30 -3.35 7.35
CA ARG A 65 6.71 -4.02 8.57
C ARG A 65 6.90 -5.51 8.32
N SER A 66 8.15 -5.91 8.11
CA SER A 66 8.56 -7.30 8.18
C SER A 66 8.00 -7.98 9.44
N THR A 67 7.39 -9.15 9.26
CA THR A 67 6.96 -9.98 10.39
C THR A 67 8.14 -10.62 11.11
N LEU A 68 9.31 -10.70 10.46
CA LEU A 68 10.55 -11.17 11.05
C LEU A 68 11.06 -10.14 12.08
N GLY A 69 11.23 -10.57 13.34
CA GLY A 69 11.79 -9.74 14.41
C GLY A 69 10.76 -9.05 15.33
N ARG A 70 9.47 -9.40 15.24
CA ARG A 70 8.48 -8.95 16.24
C ARG A 70 8.82 -9.52 17.63
N GLY A 71 8.68 -8.70 18.68
CA GLY A 71 8.87 -9.14 20.06
C GLY A 71 7.97 -10.34 20.38
N GLY A 72 8.55 -11.41 20.94
CA GLY A 72 7.87 -12.70 21.17
C GLY A 72 8.08 -13.75 20.06
N MET A 73 8.72 -13.39 18.94
CA MET A 73 9.01 -14.34 17.86
C MET A 73 10.21 -15.21 18.20
N ARG A 74 9.98 -16.50 18.47
CA ARG A 74 11.04 -17.48 18.74
C ARG A 74 11.67 -17.93 17.42
N GLY A 75 12.78 -17.30 17.03
CA GLY A 75 13.67 -17.75 15.96
C GLY A 75 13.13 -17.53 14.54
N GLY A 76 13.94 -16.90 13.70
CA GLY A 76 13.64 -16.68 12.28
C GLY A 76 13.35 -17.99 11.54
N THR A 77 12.61 -17.88 10.45
CA THR A 77 12.18 -18.98 9.56
C THR A 77 13.24 -20.09 9.46
N ASN A 78 12.86 -21.31 9.86
CA ASN A 78 13.60 -22.53 9.52
C ASN A 78 13.69 -22.67 7.99
N ARG A 79 14.65 -22.01 7.34
CA ARG A 79 15.05 -22.35 5.97
C ARG A 79 15.88 -23.63 6.04
N ARG A 80 15.21 -24.78 6.14
CA ARG A 80 15.77 -26.06 5.74
C ARG A 80 14.69 -26.90 5.06
N LYS A 81 14.70 -26.93 3.73
CA LYS A 81 14.33 -28.15 3.01
C LYS A 81 15.15 -28.27 1.72
N GLY A 82 16.13 -29.16 1.77
CA GLY A 82 16.61 -29.98 0.66
C GLY A 82 17.30 -29.27 -0.51
N ARG A 83 18.64 -29.23 -0.46
CA ARG A 83 19.44 -29.36 -1.69
C ARG A 83 20.33 -30.58 -1.52
N ARG A 84 19.77 -31.74 -1.87
CA ARG A 84 20.47 -32.91 -2.39
C ARG A 84 19.69 -33.33 -3.61
#